data_AF-A0A938G6U2-F1
#
_entry.id   AF-A0A938G6U2-F1
#
_cell.length_a   1.000
_cell.length_b   1.000
_cell.length_c   1.000
_cell.angle_alpha   90.00
_cell.angle_beta   90.00
_cell.angle_gamma   90.00
#
_symmetry.space_group_name_H-M   'P 1'
#
loop_
_entity.id
_entity.type
_entity.pdbx_description
1 polymer ?
#
loop_
_entity_poly.entity_id
_entity_poly.type
_entity_poly.pdbx_seq_one_letter_code
_entity_poly.pdbx_strand_id
1 'polypeptide(L)'
;WNGGRVHRSGDRGDRGNPFALIGIVLLIVAPLLARAMQAAVSRRRETLADVSAVQLTRYPPGLISALEKLQADSTVTHSASMATAHLWIEQPLSGVNDTGRLGFFHKLFNTHPPLADRIALLREI
;
A
#
# COMPACT_ATOMS: atom_id res chain seq x y z
N TRP A 1 -45.93 -7.12 38.15
CA TRP A 1 -46.10 -6.47 36.83
C TRP A 1 -45.02 -6.98 35.90
N ASN A 2 -45.43 -7.45 34.73
CA ASN A 2 -44.69 -8.31 33.81
C ASN A 2 -43.71 -7.50 32.94
N GLY A 3 -42.44 -7.92 32.89
CA GLY A 3 -41.39 -7.28 32.09
C GLY A 3 -41.56 -7.58 30.61
N GLY A 4 -41.94 -6.56 29.84
CA GLY A 4 -42.18 -6.66 28.41
C GLY A 4 -40.91 -7.04 27.64
N ARG A 5 -40.88 -8.26 27.12
CA ARG A 5 -39.92 -8.68 26.09
C ARG A 5 -40.28 -7.96 24.79
N VAL A 6 -39.41 -7.05 24.36
CA VAL A 6 -39.50 -6.43 23.04
C VAL A 6 -39.15 -7.48 22.01
N HIS A 7 -40.18 -8.00 21.33
CA HIS A 7 -40.01 -8.86 20.17
C HIS A 7 -39.35 -8.03 19.05
N ARG A 8 -38.08 -8.29 18.75
CA ARG A 8 -37.51 -7.93 17.44
C ARG A 8 -38.23 -8.79 16.42
N SER A 9 -39.22 -8.23 15.74
CA SER A 9 -39.75 -8.79 14.51
C SER A 9 -38.59 -8.83 13.51
N GLY A 10 -38.07 -10.03 13.30
CA GLY A 10 -37.26 -10.34 12.14
C GLY A 10 -38.18 -10.21 10.94
N ASP A 11 -37.97 -9.15 10.17
CA ASP A 11 -38.69 -8.90 8.93
C ASP A 11 -38.23 -9.95 7.91
N ARG A 12 -38.95 -11.07 7.89
CA ARG A 12 -38.79 -12.16 6.94
C ARG A 12 -39.55 -11.78 5.67
N GLY A 13 -39.04 -10.75 5.00
CA GLY A 13 -39.49 -10.29 3.68
C GLY A 13 -38.65 -10.96 2.59
N ASP A 14 -38.97 -12.21 2.30
CA ASP A 14 -38.45 -12.95 1.15
C ASP A 14 -39.01 -12.34 -0.14
N ARG A 15 -38.28 -11.34 -0.67
CA ARG A 15 -38.36 -10.77 -2.02
C ARG A 15 -37.19 -9.78 -2.16
N GLY A 16 -36.22 -10.13 -3.01
CA GLY A 16 -34.94 -9.45 -3.17
C GLY A 16 -35.02 -7.92 -3.02
N ASN A 17 -34.55 -7.42 -1.88
CA ASN A 17 -34.41 -5.99 -1.65
C ASN A 17 -33.19 -5.52 -2.46
N PRO A 18 -33.38 -4.70 -3.52
CA PRO A 18 -32.26 -4.24 -4.35
C PRO A 18 -31.23 -3.46 -3.52
N PHE A 19 -31.65 -2.81 -2.43
CA PHE A 19 -30.74 -2.13 -1.51
C PHE A 19 -29.87 -3.10 -0.70
N ALA A 20 -30.35 -4.29 -0.37
CA ALA A 20 -29.55 -5.32 0.28
C ALA A 20 -28.46 -5.86 -0.67
N LEU A 21 -28.80 -6.03 -1.95
CA LEU A 21 -27.83 -6.43 -2.98
C LEU A 21 -26.75 -5.35 -3.18
N ILE A 22 -27.15 -4.08 -3.28
CA ILE A 22 -26.22 -2.94 -3.37
C ILE A 22 -25.32 -2.89 -2.13
N GLY A 23 -25.88 -3.10 -0.93
CA GLY A 23 -25.12 -3.14 0.31
C GLY A 23 -24.03 -4.23 0.33
N ILE A 24 -24.35 -5.43 -0.18
CA ILE A 24 -23.39 -6.54 -0.31
C ILE A 24 -22.28 -6.18 -1.33
N VAL A 25 -22.64 -5.60 -2.48
CA VAL A 25 -21.65 -5.16 -3.48
C VAL A 25 -20.71 -4.11 -2.90
N LEU A 26 -21.25 -3.10 -2.21
CA LEU A 26 -20.45 -2.07 -1.56
C LEU A 26 -19.54 -2.64 -0.47
N LEU A 27 -19.99 -3.63 0.29
CA LEU A 27 -19.16 -4.28 1.32
C LEU A 27 -17.91 -4.94 0.71
N ILE A 28 -18.01 -5.50 -0.50
CA ILE A 28 -16.89 -6.11 -1.22
C ILE A 28 -16.00 -5.04 -1.87
N VAL A 29 -16.58 -3.98 -2.44
CA VAL A 29 -15.85 -2.94 -3.19
C VAL A 29 -15.18 -1.93 -2.26
N ALA A 30 -15.80 -1.59 -1.13
CA ALA A 30 -15.29 -0.63 -0.16
C ALA A 30 -13.85 -0.90 0.31
N PRO A 31 -13.44 -2.13 0.72
CA PRO A 31 -12.07 -2.39 1.13
C PRO A 31 -11.06 -2.23 -0.03
N LEU A 32 -11.46 -2.49 -1.27
CA LEU A 32 -10.59 -2.26 -2.44
C LEU A 32 -10.36 -0.76 -2.65
N LEU A 33 -11.42 0.03 -2.59
CA LEU A 33 -11.35 1.49 -2.68
C LEU A 33 -10.53 2.09 -1.52
N ALA A 34 -10.73 1.61 -0.30
CA ALA A 34 -9.98 2.06 0.87
C ALA A 34 -8.47 1.80 0.71
N ARG A 35 -8.08 0.62 0.22
CA ARG A 35 -6.67 0.30 -0.09
C ARG A 35 -6.11 1.18 -1.20
N ALA A 36 -6.87 1.44 -2.25
CA ALA A 36 -6.45 2.33 -3.33
C ALA A 36 -6.24 3.77 -2.83
N MET A 37 -7.16 4.28 -2.00
CA MET A 37 -7.02 5.59 -1.36
C MET A 37 -5.81 5.63 -0.43
N GLN A 38 -5.62 4.61 0.41
CA GLN A 38 -4.47 4.51 1.31
C GLN A 38 -3.15 4.51 0.52
N ALA A 39 -3.06 3.77 -0.58
CA ALA A 39 -1.88 3.74 -1.44
C ALA A 39 -1.64 5.10 -2.12
N ALA A 40 -2.70 5.80 -2.55
CA ALA A 40 -2.59 7.14 -3.13
C ALA A 40 -2.10 8.18 -2.10
N VAL A 41 -2.61 8.14 -0.87
CA VAL A 41 -2.17 9.02 0.22
C VAL A 41 -0.72 8.72 0.63
N SER A 42 -0.35 7.44 0.71
CA SER A 42 1.02 7.01 0.99
C SER A 42 2.00 7.59 -0.03
N ARG A 43 1.66 7.47 -1.33
CA ARG A 43 2.49 8.03 -2.42
C ARG A 43 2.68 9.54 -2.31
N ARG A 44 1.61 10.30 -2.01
CA ARG A 44 1.70 11.76 -1.82
C ARG A 44 2.57 12.15 -0.62
N ARG A 45 2.45 11.40 0.49
CA ARG A 45 3.24 11.67 1.70
C ARG A 45 4.73 11.46 1.46
N GLU A 46 5.09 10.43 0.68
CA GLU A 46 6.48 10.16 0.33
C GLU A 46 7.09 11.29 -0.51
N THR A 47 6.36 11.78 -1.52
CA THR A 47 6.82 12.92 -2.33
C THR A 47 7.02 14.19 -1.49
N LEU A 48 6.11 14.46 -0.54
CA LEU A 48 6.26 15.59 0.38
C LEU A 48 7.48 15.42 1.30
N ALA A 49 7.79 14.19 1.72
CA ALA A 49 8.97 13.91 2.52
C ALA A 49 10.26 14.23 1.74
N ASP A 50 10.33 13.85 0.46
CA ASP A 50 11.48 14.16 -0.40
C ASP A 50 11.70 15.66 -0.57
N VAL A 51 10.62 16.40 -0.88
CA VAL A 51 10.68 17.87 -1.02
C VAL A 51 11.11 18.51 0.30
N SER A 52 10.55 18.07 1.42
CA SER A 52 10.93 18.56 2.76
C SER A 52 12.41 18.26 3.07
N ALA A 53 12.90 17.07 2.75
CA ALA A 53 14.30 16.71 2.95
C ALA A 53 15.25 17.59 2.13
N VAL A 54 14.88 17.92 0.88
CA VAL A 54 15.65 18.85 0.06
C VAL A 54 15.59 20.27 0.62
N GLN A 55 14.43 20.73 1.10
CA GLN A 55 14.30 22.05 1.72
C GLN A 55 15.15 22.18 2.98
N LEU A 56 15.23 21.13 3.81
CA LEU A 56 16.04 21.11 5.02
C LEU A 56 17.55 21.04 4.72
N THR A 57 17.95 20.19 3.78
CA THR A 57 19.37 19.98 3.46
C THR A 57 19.93 21.03 2.49
N ARG A 58 19.05 21.71 1.75
CA ARG A 58 19.38 22.64 0.66
C ARG A 58 20.33 22.04 -0.38
N TYR A 59 20.30 20.71 -0.55
CA TYR A 59 21.18 20.00 -1.46
C TYR A 59 20.45 18.86 -2.21
N PRO A 60 19.65 19.22 -3.24
CA PRO A 60 18.94 18.24 -4.08
C PRO A 60 19.85 17.16 -4.71
N PRO A 61 21.07 17.46 -5.21
CA PRO A 61 21.92 16.46 -5.85
C PRO A 61 22.32 15.30 -4.93
N GLY A 62 22.43 15.53 -3.62
CA GLY A 62 22.76 14.47 -2.66
C GLY A 62 21.65 13.45 -2.51
N LEU A 63 20.40 13.92 -2.49
CA LEU A 63 19.24 13.03 -2.42
C LEU A 63 19.07 12.25 -3.72
N ILE A 64 19.26 12.90 -4.88
CA ILE A 64 19.23 12.23 -6.19
C ILE A 64 20.28 11.11 -6.25
N SER A 65 21.53 11.39 -5.86
CA SER A 65 22.60 10.39 -5.88
C SER A 65 22.32 9.21 -4.93
N ALA A 66 21.70 9.46 -3.78
CA ALA A 66 21.29 8.41 -2.86
C ALA A 66 20.20 7.50 -3.46
N LEU A 67 19.20 8.09 -4.14
CA LEU A 67 18.15 7.34 -4.83
C LEU A 67 18.69 6.55 -6.02
N GLU A 68 19.65 7.10 -6.77
CA GLU A 68 20.33 6.40 -7.87
C GLU A 68 21.14 5.20 -7.36
N LYS A 69 21.84 5.35 -6.23
CA LYS A 69 22.53 4.23 -5.57
C LYS A 69 21.57 3.14 -5.11
N LEU A 70 20.41 3.52 -4.57
CA LEU A 70 19.37 2.58 -4.16
C LEU A 70 18.76 1.85 -5.35
N GLN A 71 18.55 2.55 -6.48
CA GLN A 71 18.09 1.93 -7.72
C GLN A 71 19.12 0.95 -8.30
N ALA A 72 20.41 1.26 -8.15
CA ALA A 72 21.51 0.41 -8.60
C ALA A 72 21.80 -0.77 -7.65
N ASP A 73 21.25 -0.75 -6.43
CA ASP A 73 21.41 -1.83 -5.47
C ASP A 73 20.52 -3.01 -5.86
N SER A 74 21.16 -4.06 -6.36
CA SER A 74 20.53 -5.33 -6.73
C SER A 74 20.85 -6.43 -5.71
N THR A 75 21.11 -6.08 -4.45
CA THR A 75 21.50 -7.07 -3.43
C THR A 75 20.36 -8.05 -3.19
N VAL A 76 20.51 -9.27 -3.70
CA VAL A 76 19.58 -10.38 -3.46
C VAL A 76 20.07 -11.17 -2.24
N THR A 77 19.25 -11.25 -1.21
CA THR A 77 19.53 -12.07 -0.03
C THR A 77 19.43 -13.55 -0.41
N HIS A 78 20.58 -14.22 -0.60
CA HIS A 78 20.66 -15.59 -1.12
C HIS A 78 20.19 -16.69 -0.15
N SER A 79 19.99 -16.39 1.13
CA SER A 79 19.53 -17.40 2.09
C SER A 79 18.83 -16.74 3.26
N ALA A 80 17.50 -16.83 3.24
CA ALA A 80 16.67 -16.32 4.31
C ALA A 80 15.79 -17.43 4.87
N SER A 81 16.04 -17.81 6.12
CA SER A 81 15.18 -18.72 6.86
C SER A 81 14.11 -17.94 7.60
N MET A 82 12.88 -18.46 7.68
CA MET A 82 11.82 -17.88 8.51
C MET A 82 12.25 -17.68 9.96
N ALA A 83 13.17 -18.53 10.46
CA ALA A 83 13.72 -18.41 11.81
C ALA A 83 14.53 -17.13 12.04
N THR A 84 15.20 -16.59 11.01
CA THR A 84 15.99 -15.37 11.12
C THR A 84 15.25 -14.12 10.67
N ALA A 85 14.03 -14.25 10.12
CA ALA A 85 13.28 -13.14 9.51
C ALA A 85 13.08 -11.92 10.41
N HIS A 86 13.01 -12.09 11.73
CA HIS A 86 12.86 -11.00 12.71
C HIS A 86 14.16 -10.20 12.97
N LEU A 87 15.31 -10.72 12.54
CA LEU A 87 16.61 -10.04 12.63
C LEU A 87 16.88 -9.14 11.42
N TRP A 88 16.09 -9.29 10.36
CA TRP A 88 16.26 -8.51 9.14
C TRP A 88 15.47 -7.21 9.23
N ILE A 89 16.10 -6.13 8.78
CA ILE A 89 15.47 -4.82 8.62
C ILE A 89 14.41 -4.88 7.49
N GLU A 90 14.57 -5.81 6.55
CA GLU A 90 13.67 -6.04 5.40
C GLU A 90 13.29 -7.53 5.28
N GLN A 91 12.07 -7.83 4.81
CA GLN A 91 11.59 -9.21 4.72
C GLN A 91 12.40 -10.00 3.67
N PRO A 92 13.18 -11.01 4.07
CA PRO A 92 14.24 -11.55 3.22
C PRO A 92 13.74 -12.68 2.27
N LEU A 93 12.43 -13.01 2.32
CA LEU A 93 11.76 -13.97 1.42
C LEU A 93 11.01 -13.32 0.24
N SER A 94 11.17 -12.01 0.03
CA SER A 94 10.36 -11.25 -0.94
C SER A 94 10.75 -11.49 -2.41
N GLY A 95 11.90 -12.12 -2.67
CA GLY A 95 12.51 -12.22 -4.01
C GLY A 95 11.93 -13.26 -4.98
N VAL A 96 10.83 -13.97 -4.66
CA VAL A 96 10.28 -15.03 -5.53
C VAL A 96 9.37 -14.49 -6.66
N ASN A 97 9.04 -13.19 -6.69
CA ASN A 97 7.94 -12.69 -7.55
C ASN A 97 8.30 -11.66 -8.64
N ASP A 98 9.57 -11.29 -8.83
CA ASP A 98 9.96 -10.19 -9.73
C ASP A 98 10.07 -10.53 -11.23
N THR A 99 9.67 -11.74 -11.67
CA THR A 99 9.79 -12.14 -13.10
C THR A 99 8.52 -12.80 -13.68
N GLY A 100 7.34 -12.53 -13.11
CA GLY A 100 6.07 -13.11 -13.60
C GLY A 100 4.86 -12.18 -13.56
N ARG A 101 3.68 -12.69 -13.96
CA ARG A 101 2.36 -12.02 -13.94
C ARG A 101 1.98 -11.35 -12.60
N LEU A 102 2.71 -11.66 -11.52
CA LEU A 102 2.62 -11.06 -10.19
C LEU A 102 3.27 -9.68 -10.06
N GLY A 103 4.16 -9.28 -10.99
CA GLY A 103 4.80 -7.95 -10.97
C GLY A 103 3.80 -6.78 -11.08
N PHE A 104 2.68 -6.98 -11.80
CA PHE A 104 1.59 -6.00 -11.85
C PHE A 104 0.86 -5.88 -10.50
N PHE A 105 0.66 -6.99 -9.79
CA PHE A 105 0.09 -6.98 -8.44
C PHE A 105 1.07 -6.38 -7.43
N HIS A 106 2.37 -6.66 -7.55
CA HIS A 106 3.40 -6.00 -6.74
C HIS A 106 3.40 -4.48 -6.96
N LYS A 107 3.22 -4.01 -8.21
CA LYS A 107 3.08 -2.59 -8.53
C LYS A 107 1.86 -1.94 -7.86
N LEU A 108 0.79 -2.71 -7.63
CA LEU A 108 -0.39 -2.28 -6.87
C LEU A 108 -0.14 -2.25 -5.35
N PHE A 109 0.75 -3.11 -4.83
CA PHE A 109 1.16 -3.14 -3.42
C PHE A 109 2.41 -2.29 -3.11
N ASN A 110 3.02 -1.67 -4.12
CA ASN A 110 4.07 -0.68 -3.90
C ASN A 110 3.47 0.51 -3.16
N THR A 111 3.75 0.55 -1.86
CA THR A 111 3.33 1.61 -0.93
C THR A 111 4.06 2.93 -1.20
N HIS A 112 5.08 2.91 -2.05
CA HIS A 112 5.94 4.04 -2.42
C HIS A 112 5.89 4.26 -3.94
N PRO A 113 6.01 5.51 -4.41
CA PRO A 113 6.14 5.80 -5.84
C PRO A 113 7.47 5.23 -6.37
N PRO A 114 7.53 4.83 -7.65
CA PRO A 114 8.76 4.34 -8.28
C PRO A 114 9.93 5.30 -8.07
N LEU A 115 11.13 4.77 -7.84
CA LEU A 115 12.35 5.58 -7.65
C LEU A 115 12.63 6.52 -8.83
N ALA A 116 12.33 6.07 -10.07
CA ALA A 116 12.50 6.88 -11.26
C ALA A 116 11.63 8.16 -11.24
N ASP A 117 10.37 8.06 -10.80
CA ASP A 117 9.46 9.20 -10.72
C ASP A 117 9.93 10.20 -9.65
N ARG A 118 10.49 9.70 -8.54
CA ARG A 118 11.09 10.54 -7.47
C ARG A 118 12.33 11.28 -7.96
N ILE A 119 13.23 10.59 -8.67
CA ILE A 119 14.44 11.20 -9.24
C ILE A 119 14.07 12.27 -10.27
N ALA A 120 13.08 12.00 -11.13
CA ALA A 120 12.60 12.98 -12.11
C ALA A 120 12.06 14.24 -11.43
N LEU A 121 11.20 14.09 -10.42
CA LEU A 121 10.67 15.22 -9.67
C LEU A 121 11.77 16.05 -9.00
N LEU A 122 12.76 15.40 -8.38
CA LEU A 122 13.86 16.10 -7.72
C LEU A 122 14.80 16.82 -8.69
N ARG A 123 14.90 16.38 -9.95
CA ARG A 123 15.67 17.08 -10.99
C ARG A 123 14.97 18.33 -11.52
N GLU A 124 13.66 18.45 -11.32
CA GLU A 124 12.88 19.64 -11.68
C GLU A 124 12.90 20.73 -10.60
N ILE A 125 13.41 20.42 -9.39
CA ILE A 125 13.57 21.36 -8.25
C ILE A 125 14.97 21.97 -8.25
#